data_AF-A0A0F8YRX4-F1
#
_entry.id   AF-A0A0F8YRX4-F1
#
_cell.length_a   1.000
_cell.length_b   1.000
_cell.length_c   1.000
_cell.angle_alpha   90.00
_cell.angle_beta   90.00
_cell.angle_gamma   90.00
#
_symmetry.space_group_name_H-M   'P 1'
#
loop_
_entity.id
_entity.type
_entity.pdbx_description
1 polymer ?
#
loop_
_entity_poly.entity_id
_entity_poly.type
_entity_poly.pdbx_seq_one_letter_code
_entity_poly.pdbx_strand_id
1 'polypeptide(L)'
;MTNKEFDYPKISVWITSTGRYSLVRQDIESFVAHNTYPNWQWIIFESVPTEESLKYYNTPLLQSDKTIEYLKTVPNVHKLMIEPWPYWGDAAQTLLDVTDTDYFINLEDDWETICDPHEWFVDAIKLLRKKKDLYGLTGNLQRPIFDETWPGWTHSKYGKGVFKDDEHHYAYGMLVSMGGMLSKTEVAR
;
A
#
# COMPACT_ATOMS: atom_id res chain seq x y z
N MET A 1 29.26 -0.89 -23.50
CA MET A 1 28.80 -0.15 -22.32
C MET A 1 28.49 -1.20 -21.27
N THR A 2 29.32 -1.33 -20.25
CA THR A 2 29.08 -2.26 -19.15
C THR A 2 27.78 -1.82 -18.45
N ASN A 3 26.75 -2.67 -18.49
CA ASN A 3 25.59 -2.53 -17.63
C ASN A 3 26.14 -2.45 -16.21
N LYS A 4 26.18 -1.26 -15.61
CA LYS A 4 26.31 -1.17 -14.16
C LYS A 4 25.13 -1.95 -13.62
N GLU A 5 25.43 -2.99 -12.86
CA GLU A 5 24.46 -3.76 -12.09
C GLU A 5 23.52 -2.76 -11.40
N PHE A 6 22.20 -2.96 -11.57
CA PHE A 6 21.24 -2.06 -10.97
C PHE A 6 21.38 -2.17 -9.46
N ASP A 7 21.78 -1.08 -8.80
CA ASP A 7 21.73 -1.00 -7.35
C ASP A 7 20.25 -1.06 -6.95
N TYR A 8 19.85 -2.15 -6.28
CA TYR A 8 18.50 -2.42 -5.82
C TYR A 8 18.25 -1.69 -4.49
N PRO A 9 17.77 -0.42 -4.49
CA PRO A 9 17.48 0.28 -3.25
C PRO A 9 16.43 -0.48 -2.46
N LYS A 10 16.50 -0.37 -1.13
CA LYS A 10 15.46 -0.95 -0.29
C LYS A 10 14.13 -0.21 -0.51
N ILE A 11 13.04 -0.96 -0.63
CA ILE A 11 11.67 -0.42 -0.75
C ILE A 11 10.87 -0.77 0.51
N SER A 12 10.18 0.20 1.10
CA SER A 12 9.19 -0.09 2.15
C SER A 12 7.83 -0.40 1.50
N VAL A 13 7.25 -1.54 1.86
CA VAL A 13 5.93 -1.96 1.39
C VAL A 13 4.99 -1.75 2.56
N TRP A 14 4.05 -0.83 2.41
CA TRP A 14 3.06 -0.53 3.43
C TRP A 14 1.87 -1.45 3.29
N ILE A 15 1.38 -1.94 4.41
CA ILE A 15 0.08 -2.60 4.52
C ILE A 15 -0.73 -1.82 5.52
N THR A 16 -1.92 -1.40 5.11
CA THR A 16 -2.92 -0.85 6.03
C THR A 16 -4.07 -1.83 6.08
N SER A 17 -4.42 -2.29 7.27
CA SER A 17 -5.45 -3.31 7.47
C SER A 17 -6.40 -2.89 8.57
N THR A 18 -7.66 -3.31 8.45
CA THR A 18 -8.70 -3.03 9.45
C THR A 18 -9.29 -4.32 9.98
N GLY A 19 -8.47 -5.25 10.48
CA GLY A 19 -8.94 -6.50 11.05
C GLY A 19 -9.49 -7.51 10.04
N ARG A 20 -9.25 -7.35 8.74
CA ARG A 20 -9.82 -8.22 7.69
C ARG A 20 -8.93 -9.42 7.38
N TYR A 21 -8.84 -10.35 8.34
CA TYR A 21 -7.87 -11.46 8.33
C TYR A 21 -7.69 -12.14 6.96
N SER A 22 -8.78 -12.55 6.31
CA SER A 22 -8.67 -13.31 5.06
C SER A 22 -8.04 -12.50 3.93
N LEU A 23 -8.31 -11.19 3.88
CA LEU A 23 -7.86 -10.32 2.80
C LEU A 23 -6.41 -9.89 3.03
N VAL A 24 -6.08 -9.37 4.21
CA VAL A 24 -4.70 -8.98 4.55
C VAL A 24 -3.74 -10.17 4.45
N ARG A 25 -4.19 -11.37 4.83
CA ARG A 25 -3.41 -12.60 4.65
C ARG A 25 -3.15 -12.88 3.18
N GLN A 26 -4.18 -12.80 2.34
CA GLN A 26 -4.05 -13.04 0.91
C GLN A 26 -3.11 -12.02 0.25
N ASP A 27 -3.19 -10.75 0.62
CA ASP A 27 -2.36 -9.70 0.02
C ASP A 27 -0.88 -9.86 0.40
N ILE A 28 -0.60 -10.14 1.67
CA ILE A 28 0.76 -10.42 2.13
C ILE A 28 1.29 -11.71 1.49
N GLU A 29 0.52 -12.80 1.51
CA GLU A 29 0.95 -14.08 0.93
C GLU A 29 1.16 -13.98 -0.58
N SER A 30 0.27 -13.30 -1.30
CA SER A 30 0.38 -13.11 -2.76
C SER A 30 1.56 -12.23 -3.13
N PHE A 31 1.82 -11.14 -2.39
CA PHE A 31 2.99 -10.31 -2.62
C PHE A 31 4.28 -11.10 -2.39
N VAL A 32 4.39 -11.82 -1.27
CA VAL A 32 5.58 -12.63 -0.96
C VAL A 32 5.78 -13.75 -1.99
N ALA A 33 4.70 -14.36 -2.50
CA ALA A 33 4.78 -15.42 -3.49
C ALA A 33 5.25 -14.94 -4.87
N HIS A 34 4.89 -13.72 -5.29
CA HIS A 34 5.22 -13.20 -6.61
C HIS A 34 6.48 -12.33 -6.65
N ASN A 35 6.83 -11.67 -5.54
CA ASN A 35 7.88 -10.67 -5.51
C ASN A 35 9.29 -11.27 -5.57
N THR A 36 9.98 -11.07 -6.69
CA THR A 36 11.40 -11.42 -6.83
C THR A 36 12.34 -10.24 -6.62
N TYR A 37 11.83 -9.04 -6.30
CA TYR A 37 12.68 -7.90 -5.97
C TYR A 37 13.45 -8.19 -4.67
N PRO A 38 14.78 -8.01 -4.61
CA PRO A 38 15.58 -8.60 -3.54
C PRO A 38 15.64 -7.77 -2.26
N ASN A 39 15.32 -6.48 -2.30
CA ASN A 39 15.59 -5.56 -1.19
C ASN A 39 14.34 -4.78 -0.79
N TRP A 40 13.55 -5.30 0.13
CA TRP A 40 12.31 -4.67 0.57
C TRP A 40 12.06 -4.97 2.06
N GLN A 41 11.08 -4.31 2.66
CA GLN A 41 10.62 -4.56 4.03
C GLN A 41 9.14 -4.18 4.18
N TRP A 42 8.43 -4.80 5.12
CA TRP A 42 7.07 -4.39 5.46
C TRP A 42 7.04 -3.28 6.52
N ILE A 43 6.11 -2.35 6.36
CA ILE A 43 5.61 -1.48 7.41
C ILE A 43 4.10 -1.69 7.48
N ILE A 44 3.62 -2.24 8.58
CA ILE A 44 2.22 -2.67 8.70
C ILE A 44 1.53 -1.81 9.75
N PHE A 45 0.42 -1.21 9.36
CA PHE A 45 -0.51 -0.54 10.24
C PHE A 45 -1.80 -1.37 10.33
N GLU A 46 -1.97 -2.08 11.44
CA GLU A 46 -3.21 -2.76 11.79
C GLU A 46 -4.09 -1.84 12.63
N SER A 47 -5.22 -1.52 12.05
CA SER A 47 -6.24 -0.71 12.66
C SER A 47 -7.18 -1.55 13.51
N VAL A 48 -7.20 -1.27 14.80
CA VAL A 48 -8.17 -1.86 15.73
C VAL A 48 -9.43 -0.99 15.74
N PRO A 49 -10.59 -1.48 15.26
CA PRO A 49 -11.81 -0.70 15.29
C PRO A 49 -12.23 -0.37 16.73
N THR A 50 -12.54 0.90 16.99
CA THR A 50 -13.21 1.35 18.22
C THR A 50 -14.73 1.17 18.10
N GLU A 51 -15.45 1.12 19.23
CA GLU A 51 -16.91 1.07 19.26
C GLU A 51 -17.57 2.14 18.36
N GLU A 52 -17.01 3.36 18.37
CA GLU A 52 -17.50 4.46 17.54
C GLU A 52 -17.27 4.22 16.05
N SER A 53 -16.11 3.67 15.68
CA SER A 53 -15.72 3.44 14.29
C SER A 53 -16.42 2.24 13.65
N LEU A 54 -16.87 1.25 14.45
CA LEU A 54 -17.52 0.02 13.97
C LEU A 54 -18.71 0.27 13.03
N LYS A 55 -19.41 1.40 13.17
CA LYS A 55 -20.53 1.78 12.30
C LYS A 55 -20.14 2.04 10.83
N TYR A 56 -18.85 2.22 10.56
CA TYR A 56 -18.31 2.45 9.22
C TYR A 56 -17.68 1.20 8.62
N TYR A 57 -17.55 0.11 9.39
CA TYR A 57 -16.92 -1.12 8.93
C TYR A 57 -17.93 -2.18 8.54
N ASN A 58 -17.51 -3.04 7.61
CA ASN A 58 -18.20 -4.30 7.34
C ASN A 58 -17.89 -5.29 8.48
N THR A 59 -18.59 -5.14 9.61
CA THR A 59 -18.31 -5.86 10.85
C THR A 59 -18.24 -7.39 10.74
N PRO A 60 -18.99 -8.09 9.85
CA PRO A 60 -18.85 -9.54 9.64
C PRO A 60 -17.48 -10.00 9.14
N LEU A 61 -16.69 -9.12 8.48
CA LEU A 61 -15.35 -9.46 8.00
C LEU A 61 -14.27 -9.24 9.06
N LEU A 62 -14.59 -8.52 10.14
CA LEU A 62 -13.64 -8.17 11.19
C LEU A 62 -13.29 -9.41 12.02
N GLN A 63 -12.02 -9.77 11.99
CA GLN A 63 -11.41 -10.83 12.77
C GLN A 63 -10.12 -10.28 13.42
N SER A 64 -10.20 -9.11 14.06
CA SER A 64 -9.03 -8.34 14.53
C SER A 64 -8.03 -9.16 15.35
N ASP A 65 -8.48 -9.96 16.33
CA ASP A 65 -7.58 -10.80 17.12
C ASP A 65 -6.79 -11.77 16.24
N LYS A 66 -7.47 -12.40 15.28
CA LYS A 66 -6.87 -13.35 14.34
C LYS A 66 -5.92 -12.65 13.37
N THR A 67 -6.28 -11.45 12.92
CA THR A 67 -5.43 -10.60 12.09
C THR A 67 -4.15 -10.23 12.83
N ILE A 68 -4.26 -9.72 14.05
CA ILE A 68 -3.11 -9.33 14.88
C ILE A 68 -2.17 -10.52 15.09
N GLU A 69 -2.70 -11.69 15.45
CA GLU A 69 -1.88 -12.90 15.63
C GLU A 69 -1.17 -13.31 14.34
N TYR A 70 -1.83 -13.20 13.18
CA TYR A 70 -1.20 -13.46 11.90
C TYR A 70 -0.09 -12.45 11.55
N LEU A 71 -0.34 -11.15 11.74
CA LEU A 71 0.62 -10.10 11.39
C LEU A 71 1.93 -10.21 12.18
N LYS A 72 1.88 -10.73 13.41
CA LYS A 72 3.08 -11.05 14.21
C LYS A 72 3.95 -12.16 13.61
N THR A 73 3.41 -12.98 12.71
CA THR A 73 4.13 -14.08 12.05
C THR A 73 4.72 -13.70 10.69
N VAL A 74 4.36 -12.52 10.17
CA VAL A 74 4.79 -12.08 8.84
C VAL A 74 6.30 -11.84 8.84
N PRO A 75 7.06 -12.46 7.91
CA PRO A 75 8.50 -12.24 7.82
C PRO A 75 8.82 -10.87 7.23
N ASN A 76 10.05 -10.40 7.42
CA ASN A 76 10.55 -9.15 6.83
C ASN A 76 9.79 -7.87 7.25
N VAL A 77 9.16 -7.91 8.43
CA VAL A 77 8.50 -6.74 9.03
C VAL A 77 9.53 -5.85 9.71
N HIS A 78 9.67 -4.62 9.21
CA HIS A 78 10.44 -3.58 9.86
C HIS A 78 9.66 -2.97 11.03
N LYS A 79 8.38 -2.69 10.81
CA LYS A 79 7.49 -2.08 11.82
C LYS A 79 6.09 -2.65 11.72
N LEU A 80 5.53 -3.06 12.86
CA LEU A 80 4.11 -3.39 13.03
C LEU A 80 3.53 -2.42 14.07
N MET A 81 2.47 -1.72 13.68
CA MET A 81 1.69 -0.82 14.52
C MET A 81 0.29 -1.39 14.66
N ILE A 82 -0.21 -1.44 15.89
CA ILE A 82 -1.55 -1.96 16.22
C ILE A 82 -2.24 -0.88 17.05
N GLU A 83 -3.04 -0.06 16.39
CA GLU A 83 -3.58 1.18 16.95
C GLU A 83 -5.03 1.40 16.50
N PRO A 84 -5.85 2.16 17.23
CA PRO A 84 -7.16 2.59 16.74
C PRO A 84 -7.04 3.32 15.40
N TRP A 85 -8.01 3.15 14.47
CA TRP A 85 -7.97 3.88 13.18
C TRP A 85 -7.96 5.38 13.42
N PRO A 86 -6.86 6.09 13.13
CA PRO A 86 -6.89 7.53 13.11
C PRO A 86 -7.51 7.99 11.78
N TYR A 87 -7.64 9.29 11.55
CA TYR A 87 -7.96 9.74 10.20
C TYR A 87 -6.85 9.28 9.25
N TRP A 88 -7.21 8.90 8.02
CA TRP A 88 -6.26 8.33 7.06
C TRP A 88 -4.98 9.16 6.87
N GLY A 89 -5.09 10.50 6.89
CA GLY A 89 -3.92 11.38 6.81
C GLY A 89 -2.91 11.19 7.94
N ASP A 90 -3.39 10.90 9.16
CA ASP A 90 -2.53 10.64 10.32
C ASP A 90 -1.89 9.24 10.24
N ALA A 91 -2.62 8.24 9.73
CA ALA A 91 -2.08 6.91 9.45
C ALA A 91 -0.97 7.00 8.39
N ALA A 92 -1.21 7.73 7.30
CA ALA A 92 -0.24 7.99 6.25
C ALA A 92 1.01 8.70 6.79
N GLN A 93 0.85 9.72 7.65
CA GLN A 93 1.98 10.39 8.29
C GLN A 93 2.77 9.43 9.19
N THR A 94 2.07 8.60 9.98
CA THR A 94 2.72 7.62 10.85
C THR A 94 3.54 6.60 10.04
N LEU A 95 3.00 6.13 8.92
CA LEU A 95 3.72 5.25 7.97
C LEU A 95 4.96 5.94 7.38
N LEU A 96 4.86 7.22 7.01
CA LEU A 96 5.99 8.03 6.52
C LEU A 96 7.08 8.22 7.57
N ASP A 97 6.69 8.50 8.82
CA ASP A 97 7.61 8.78 9.92
C ASP A 97 8.47 7.56 10.27
N VAL A 98 7.91 6.35 10.12
CA VAL A 98 8.62 5.09 10.35
C VAL A 98 9.27 4.52 9.07
N THR A 99 9.08 5.16 7.92
CA THR A 99 9.72 4.76 6.66
C THR A 99 11.16 5.28 6.62
N ASP A 100 12.13 4.36 6.59
CA ASP A 100 13.57 4.63 6.54
C ASP A 100 14.19 4.36 5.15
N THR A 101 13.37 4.16 4.12
CA THR A 101 13.79 3.85 2.76
C THR A 101 13.58 5.03 1.81
N ASP A 102 14.32 5.07 0.70
CA ASP A 102 14.16 6.10 -0.34
C ASP A 102 12.83 6.00 -1.10
N TYR A 103 12.27 4.77 -1.16
CA TYR A 103 11.04 4.46 -1.86
C TYR A 103 10.08 3.70 -0.97
N PHE A 104 8.79 3.92 -1.18
CA PHE A 104 7.74 3.11 -0.60
C PHE A 104 6.62 2.81 -1.60
N ILE A 105 5.83 1.79 -1.30
CA ILE A 105 4.61 1.45 -2.01
C ILE A 105 3.51 1.14 -0.99
N ASN A 106 2.29 1.61 -1.23
CA ASN A 106 1.14 1.24 -0.41
C ASN A 106 0.40 0.06 -1.05
N LEU A 107 0.23 -1.01 -0.28
CA LEU A 107 -0.68 -2.11 -0.58
C LEU A 107 -1.85 -2.01 0.41
N GLU A 108 -3.05 -1.75 -0.11
CA GLU A 108 -4.29 -1.89 0.66
C GLU A 108 -4.53 -3.38 1.01
N ASP A 109 -5.36 -3.68 2.01
CA ASP A 109 -5.69 -5.05 2.47
C ASP A 109 -6.90 -5.67 1.73
N ASP A 110 -7.08 -5.35 0.45
CA ASP A 110 -8.04 -5.99 -0.48
C ASP A 110 -7.55 -6.07 -1.94
N TRP A 111 -6.22 -6.00 -2.15
CA TRP A 111 -5.58 -5.92 -3.46
C TRP A 111 -4.51 -6.99 -3.66
N GLU A 112 -4.96 -8.13 -4.20
CA GLU A 112 -4.10 -9.29 -4.45
C GLU A 112 -3.01 -8.95 -5.47
N THR A 113 -1.76 -9.27 -5.14
CA THR A 113 -0.63 -9.15 -6.08
C THR A 113 -0.69 -10.30 -7.08
N ILE A 114 -0.82 -9.98 -8.37
CA ILE A 114 -1.03 -10.98 -9.44
C ILE A 114 0.15 -11.12 -10.41
N CYS A 115 1.19 -10.29 -10.25
CA CYS A 115 2.39 -10.34 -11.07
C CYS A 115 3.63 -10.03 -10.24
N ASP A 116 4.80 -10.45 -10.73
CA ASP A 116 6.07 -10.12 -10.11
C ASP A 116 6.39 -8.62 -10.33
N PRO A 117 6.49 -7.80 -9.27
CA PRO A 117 6.77 -6.38 -9.38
C PRO A 117 8.23 -6.06 -9.72
N HIS A 118 9.16 -7.04 -9.76
CA HIS A 118 10.60 -6.78 -9.90
C HIS A 118 10.95 -5.83 -11.04
N GLU A 119 10.65 -6.20 -12.27
CA GLU A 119 11.03 -5.40 -13.45
C GLU A 119 10.36 -4.01 -13.40
N TRP A 120 9.12 -3.97 -12.92
CA TRP A 120 8.39 -2.72 -12.76
C TRP A 120 9.02 -1.80 -11.71
N PHE A 121 9.41 -2.30 -10.54
CA PHE A 121 10.13 -1.53 -9.52
C PHE A 121 11.44 -0.97 -10.07
N VAL A 122 12.22 -1.80 -10.76
CA VAL A 122 13.49 -1.39 -11.38
C VAL A 122 13.27 -0.23 -12.35
N ASP A 123 12.31 -0.35 -13.25
CA ASP A 123 12.05 0.68 -14.26
C ASP A 123 11.42 1.95 -13.66
N ALA A 124 10.53 1.78 -12.68
CA ALA A 124 9.95 2.89 -11.93
C ALA A 124 11.03 3.70 -11.19
N ILE A 125 11.93 3.04 -10.47
CA ILE A 125 13.03 3.68 -9.77
C ILE A 125 13.98 4.39 -10.74
N LYS A 126 14.34 3.76 -11.87
CA LYS A 126 15.17 4.40 -12.91
C LYS A 126 14.52 5.69 -13.42
N LEU A 127 13.21 5.65 -13.68
CA LEU A 127 12.46 6.81 -14.15
C LEU A 127 12.39 7.91 -13.09
N LEU A 128 12.09 7.55 -11.84
CA LEU A 128 12.03 8.48 -10.70
C LEU A 128 13.39 9.15 -10.41
N ARG A 129 14.50 8.42 -10.56
CA ARG A 129 15.86 8.98 -10.45
C ARG A 129 16.16 9.96 -11.58
N LYS A 130 15.70 9.67 -12.81
CA LYS A 130 15.91 10.53 -13.99
C LYS A 130 15.03 11.78 -13.98
N LYS A 131 13.81 11.68 -13.44
CA LYS A 131 12.79 12.74 -13.41
C LYS A 131 12.60 13.23 -11.99
N LYS A 132 13.32 14.29 -11.64
CA LYS A 132 13.31 14.85 -10.28
C LYS A 132 11.94 15.43 -9.89
N ASP A 133 11.16 15.86 -10.88
CA ASP A 133 9.80 16.38 -10.77
C ASP A 133 8.72 15.31 -10.56
N LEU A 134 9.03 14.03 -10.81
CA LEU A 134 8.09 12.94 -10.56
C LEU A 134 8.12 12.51 -9.10
N TYR A 135 6.93 12.38 -8.51
CA TYR A 135 6.72 12.00 -7.11
C TYR A 135 6.60 10.49 -6.92
N GLY A 136 5.93 9.82 -7.84
CA GLY A 136 5.78 8.38 -7.86
C GLY A 136 5.15 7.90 -9.17
N LEU A 137 4.99 6.59 -9.28
CA LEU A 137 4.45 5.91 -10.45
C LEU A 137 3.46 4.85 -9.99
N THR A 138 2.26 4.88 -10.56
CA THR A 138 1.26 3.84 -10.34
C THR A 138 1.57 2.63 -11.21
N GLY A 139 1.61 1.45 -10.60
CA GLY A 139 1.77 0.17 -11.28
C GLY A 139 0.49 -0.64 -11.18
N ASN A 140 0.18 -1.44 -12.21
CA ASN A 140 -0.88 -2.43 -12.13
C ASN A 140 -0.31 -3.76 -11.60
N LEU A 141 0.18 -3.72 -10.36
CA LEU A 141 0.73 -4.90 -9.66
C LEU A 141 -0.36 -5.78 -9.05
N GLN A 142 -1.54 -5.20 -8.87
CA GLN A 142 -2.60 -5.73 -8.05
C GLN A 142 -3.93 -5.74 -8.80
N ARG A 143 -4.85 -6.61 -8.37
CA ARG A 143 -6.25 -6.58 -8.82
C ARG A 143 -7.15 -6.54 -7.60
N PRO A 144 -8.19 -5.69 -7.58
CA PRO A 144 -9.16 -5.71 -6.49
C PRO A 144 -9.87 -7.05 -6.50
N ILE A 145 -10.04 -7.64 -5.33
CA ILE A 145 -10.93 -8.79 -5.17
C ILE A 145 -12.36 -8.23 -5.26
N PHE A 146 -13.00 -8.42 -6.41
CA PHE A 146 -14.35 -7.94 -6.61
C PHE A 146 -15.34 -8.79 -5.80
N ASP A 147 -15.80 -8.24 -4.68
CA ASP A 147 -16.93 -8.76 -3.91
C ASP A 147 -18.11 -7.79 -4.04
N GLU A 148 -19.12 -8.21 -4.80
CA GLU A 148 -20.35 -7.45 -5.05
C GLU A 148 -21.18 -7.18 -3.78
N THR A 149 -20.87 -7.87 -2.68
CA THR A 149 -21.57 -7.71 -1.40
C THR A 149 -20.96 -6.64 -0.51
N TRP A 150 -19.84 -6.01 -0.91
CA TRP A 150 -19.20 -4.96 -0.12
C TRP A 150 -20.01 -3.66 -0.10
N PRO A 151 -20.49 -3.21 1.08
CA PRO A 151 -21.24 -1.97 1.20
C PRO A 151 -20.35 -0.70 1.19
N GLY A 152 -19.02 -0.86 1.18
CA GLY A 152 -18.04 0.24 1.22
C GLY A 152 -17.48 0.69 -0.13
N TRP A 153 -17.65 -0.11 -1.20
CA TRP A 153 -17.25 0.34 -2.54
C TRP A 153 -18.28 1.33 -3.05
N THR A 154 -17.86 2.57 -3.27
CA THR A 154 -18.69 3.53 -4.00
C THR A 154 -18.94 2.96 -5.40
N HIS A 155 -20.16 2.48 -5.62
CA HIS A 155 -20.70 2.14 -6.94
C HIS A 155 -20.24 3.19 -7.96
N SER A 156 -19.92 2.82 -9.21
CA SER A 156 -19.44 3.76 -10.25
C SER A 156 -20.32 5.01 -10.48
N LYS A 157 -21.58 4.98 -10.02
CA LYS A 157 -22.53 6.10 -10.00
C LYS A 157 -22.26 7.12 -8.87
N TYR A 158 -21.64 6.69 -7.76
CA TYR A 158 -21.37 7.46 -6.55
C TYR A 158 -19.87 7.68 -6.30
N GLY A 159 -19.00 6.85 -6.88
CA GLY A 159 -17.55 7.05 -6.91
C GLY A 159 -17.19 7.98 -8.06
N LYS A 160 -17.39 9.29 -7.88
CA LYS A 160 -16.76 10.27 -8.77
C LYS A 160 -15.26 10.23 -8.50
N GLY A 161 -14.56 9.35 -9.21
CA GLY A 161 -13.12 9.50 -9.42
C GLY A 161 -12.87 10.93 -9.91
N VAL A 162 -11.85 11.58 -9.36
CA VAL A 162 -11.42 12.90 -9.78
C VAL A 162 -10.81 12.75 -11.17
N PHE A 163 -11.63 12.90 -12.21
CA PHE A 163 -11.15 13.35 -13.51
C PHE A 163 -11.30 14.86 -13.53
N LYS A 164 -10.18 15.57 -13.61
CA LYS A 164 -10.18 16.99 -13.93
C LYS A 164 -9.14 17.26 -15.01
N ASP A 165 -9.68 17.55 -16.19
CA ASP A 165 -9.12 18.35 -17.28
C ASP A 165 -7.65 18.11 -17.63
N ASP A 166 -7.39 17.20 -18.59
CA ASP A 166 -6.28 17.08 -19.58
C ASP A 166 -4.86 17.65 -19.30
N GLU A 167 -4.57 18.07 -18.08
CA GLU A 167 -3.32 18.62 -17.58
C GLU A 167 -3.04 17.91 -16.25
N HIS A 168 -2.02 17.06 -16.26
CA HIS A 168 -1.70 16.17 -15.15
C HIS A 168 -1.16 16.98 -13.97
N HIS A 169 -2.04 17.36 -13.05
CA HIS A 169 -1.66 17.88 -11.74
C HIS A 169 -1.76 16.76 -10.70
N TYR A 170 -0.62 16.20 -10.30
CA TYR A 170 -0.55 15.28 -9.16
C TYR A 170 -0.95 16.03 -7.89
N ALA A 171 -2.10 15.68 -7.30
CA ALA A 171 -2.57 16.28 -6.05
C ALA A 171 -1.73 15.76 -4.88
N TYR A 172 -0.97 16.66 -4.25
CA TYR A 172 -0.04 16.41 -3.13
C TYR A 172 -0.65 15.66 -1.91
N GLY A 173 -1.98 15.62 -1.77
CA GLY A 173 -2.66 15.02 -0.61
C GLY A 173 -3.35 13.67 -0.83
N MET A 174 -3.37 13.15 -2.06
CA MET A 174 -4.06 11.87 -2.39
C MET A 174 -3.11 10.76 -2.87
N LEU A 175 -1.80 11.03 -2.93
CA LEU A 175 -0.80 10.13 -3.52
C LEU A 175 -0.51 8.88 -2.67
N VAL A 176 -0.83 8.91 -1.38
CA VAL A 176 -0.65 7.77 -0.46
C VAL A 176 -1.81 6.77 -0.55
N SER A 177 -2.93 7.16 -1.16
CA SER A 177 -4.19 6.39 -1.16
C SER A 177 -4.40 5.54 -2.42
N MET A 178 -3.41 5.42 -3.31
CA MET A 178 -3.56 4.56 -4.48
C MET A 178 -2.74 3.29 -4.28
N GLY A 179 -3.43 2.18 -4.01
CA GLY A 179 -2.82 0.85 -4.06
C GLY A 179 -1.93 0.69 -5.30
N GLY A 180 -0.72 0.16 -5.09
CA GLY A 180 0.20 -0.14 -6.20
C GLY A 180 1.07 1.03 -6.67
N MET A 181 1.05 2.19 -6.00
CA MET A 181 1.91 3.34 -6.36
C MET A 181 3.27 3.31 -5.66
N LEU A 182 4.37 3.26 -6.42
CA LEU A 182 5.73 3.40 -5.91
C LEU A 182 6.14 4.87 -5.89
N SER A 183 6.49 5.37 -4.72
CA SER A 183 6.70 6.79 -4.43
C SER A 183 8.08 7.05 -3.83
N LYS A 184 8.59 8.28 -4.02
CA LYS A 184 9.78 8.77 -3.32
C LYS A 184 9.40 9.21 -1.91
N THR A 185 10.09 8.71 -0.89
CA THR A 185 9.83 9.08 0.50
C THR A 185 10.11 10.55 0.78
N GLU A 186 11.19 11.12 0.21
CA GLU A 186 11.59 12.52 0.44
C GLU A 186 10.54 13.55 0.03
N VAL A 187 9.69 13.20 -0.94
CA VAL A 187 8.66 14.08 -1.48
C VAL A 187 7.37 13.95 -0.67
N ALA A 188 7.07 12.74 -0.21
CA ALA A 188 5.83 12.47 0.51
C ALA A 188 5.84 13.06 1.93
N ARG A 189 7.02 13.39 2.47
CA ARG A 189 7.21 14.13 3.73
C ARG A 189 7.02 15.64 3.53
#